data_AF-A0A1I1HPH8-F1
#
_entry.id   AF-A0A1I1HPH8-F1
#
_cell.length_a   1.000
_cell.length_b   1.000
_cell.length_c   1.000
_cell.angle_alpha   90.00
_cell.angle_beta   90.00
_cell.angle_gamma   90.00
#
_symmetry.space_group_name_H-M   'P 1'
#
loop_
_entity.id
_entity.type
_entity.pdbx_description
1 polymer ?
#
loop_
_entity_poly.entity_id
_entity_poly.type
_entity_poly.pdbx_seq_one_letter_code
_entity_poly.pdbx_strand_id
1 'polypeptide(L)'
;MEVNAQQQLLKLLPLFHRSPVAMARVDAQGFIHQLNPKAVQLMMPMVAHLGLSGDNLLDTLTGFLPSVGRAVTNFKPEFGMIIEQEPYRIRLMIDSTLIERQFSLTVEKISSDSLLIFFEDLTDLLTKVNLLHQRS
;
A
#
# COMPACT_ATOMS: atom_id res chain seq x y z
N MET A 1 -21.15 -24.70 14.20
CA MET A 1 -19.76 -24.30 13.90
C MET A 1 -19.69 -22.94 13.20
N GLU A 2 -20.62 -22.58 12.30
CA GLU A 2 -20.63 -21.28 11.59
C GLU A 2 -20.72 -20.04 12.50
N VAL A 3 -21.46 -20.12 13.61
CA VAL A 3 -21.62 -19.00 14.57
C VAL A 3 -20.27 -18.56 15.17
N ASN A 4 -19.31 -19.47 15.32
CA ASN A 4 -17.99 -19.16 15.89
C ASN A 4 -17.09 -18.43 14.87
N ALA A 5 -17.13 -18.83 13.59
CA ALA A 5 -16.35 -18.20 12.53
C ALA A 5 -16.77 -16.75 12.28
N GLN A 6 -18.09 -16.45 12.27
CA GLN A 6 -18.59 -15.08 12.15
C GLN A 6 -18.18 -14.21 13.35
N GLN A 7 -18.25 -14.75 14.57
CA GLN A 7 -17.82 -14.04 15.78
C GLN A 7 -16.30 -13.78 15.79
N GLN A 8 -15.49 -14.70 15.29
CA GLN A 8 -14.06 -14.48 15.11
C GLN A 8 -13.78 -13.39 14.05
N LEU A 9 -14.51 -13.39 12.93
CA LEU A 9 -14.35 -12.35 11.91
C LEU A 9 -14.70 -10.95 12.45
N LEU A 10 -15.77 -10.84 13.23
CA LEU A 10 -16.15 -9.58 13.88
C LEU A 10 -15.06 -9.05 14.84
N LYS A 11 -14.26 -9.93 15.44
CA LYS A 11 -13.11 -9.54 16.28
C LYS A 11 -11.90 -9.07 15.47
N LEU A 12 -11.75 -9.52 14.23
CA LEU A 12 -10.64 -9.13 13.35
C LEU A 12 -10.86 -7.75 12.70
N LEU A 13 -12.11 -7.35 12.44
CA LEU A 13 -12.44 -6.06 11.83
C LEU A 13 -11.87 -4.86 12.60
N PRO A 14 -12.05 -4.73 13.93
CA PRO A 14 -11.43 -3.64 14.69
C PRO A 14 -9.91 -3.60 14.58
N LEU A 15 -9.25 -4.76 14.50
CA LEU A 15 -7.80 -4.84 14.35
C LEU A 15 -7.36 -4.30 12.98
N PHE A 16 -8.07 -4.69 11.92
CA PHE A 16 -7.84 -4.17 10.58
C PHE A 16 -8.01 -2.65 10.52
N HIS A 17 -9.11 -2.12 11.09
CA HIS A 17 -9.39 -0.68 11.10
C HIS A 17 -8.40 0.14 11.93
N ARG A 18 -7.82 -0.44 12.98
CA ARG A 18 -6.86 0.23 13.87
C ARG A 18 -5.40 -0.08 13.52
N SER A 19 -5.15 -0.90 12.51
CA SER A 19 -3.79 -1.24 12.10
C SER A 19 -3.02 0.03 11.72
N PRO A 20 -1.78 0.21 12.24
CA PRO A 20 -0.95 1.36 11.90
C PRO A 20 -0.30 1.22 10.51
N VAL A 21 -0.34 0.02 9.94
CA VAL A 21 0.17 -0.30 8.60
C VAL A 21 -0.96 -0.11 7.60
N ALA A 22 -0.67 0.53 6.47
CA ALA A 22 -1.63 0.67 5.39
C ALA A 22 -1.78 -0.68 4.66
N MET A 23 -2.99 -1.20 4.62
CA MET A 23 -3.31 -2.53 4.10
C MET A 23 -4.41 -2.45 3.06
N ALA A 24 -4.19 -3.13 1.93
CA ALA A 24 -5.15 -3.23 0.84
C ALA A 24 -5.26 -4.67 0.33
N ARG A 25 -6.48 -5.15 0.15
CA ARG A 25 -6.75 -6.33 -0.67
C ARG A 25 -7.32 -5.88 -2.01
N VAL A 26 -6.69 -6.33 -3.07
CA VAL A 26 -7.13 -6.07 -4.45
C VAL A 26 -7.24 -7.37 -5.24
N ASP A 27 -7.93 -7.34 -6.37
CA ASP A 27 -7.92 -8.45 -7.33
C ASP A 27 -6.62 -8.48 -8.15
N ALA A 28 -6.49 -9.44 -9.08
CA ALA A 28 -5.30 -9.53 -9.94
C ALA A 28 -5.14 -8.35 -10.91
N GLN A 29 -6.18 -7.55 -11.14
CA GLN A 29 -6.15 -6.35 -11.98
C GLN A 29 -5.91 -5.07 -11.16
N GLY A 30 -5.92 -5.16 -9.83
CA GLY A 30 -5.66 -4.06 -8.91
C GLY A 30 -6.91 -3.35 -8.39
N PHE A 31 -8.11 -3.82 -8.72
CA PHE A 31 -9.33 -3.22 -8.18
C PHE A 31 -9.48 -3.51 -6.70
N ILE A 32 -9.83 -2.47 -5.97
CA ILE A 32 -9.88 -2.48 -4.51
C ILE A 32 -11.11 -3.24 -4.02
N HIS A 33 -10.86 -4.29 -3.25
CA HIS A 33 -11.90 -4.98 -2.49
C HIS A 33 -11.96 -4.54 -1.03
N GLN A 34 -10.81 -4.20 -0.43
CA GLN A 34 -10.75 -3.80 0.96
C GLN A 34 -9.56 -2.89 1.22
N LEU A 35 -9.78 -1.81 1.98
CA LEU A 35 -8.75 -0.92 2.49
C LEU A 35 -8.98 -0.67 3.97
N ASN A 36 -7.90 -0.57 4.74
CA ASN A 36 -8.01 0.00 6.07
C ASN A 36 -7.92 1.54 6.01
N PRO A 37 -8.31 2.25 7.09
CA PRO A 37 -8.28 3.71 7.11
C PRO A 37 -6.90 4.29 6.83
N LYS A 38 -5.83 3.61 7.26
CA LYS A 38 -4.46 4.04 6.99
C LYS A 38 -4.13 3.99 5.50
N ALA A 39 -4.54 2.95 4.78
CA ALA A 39 -4.38 2.85 3.33
C ALA A 39 -5.12 3.95 2.60
N VAL A 40 -6.37 4.24 2.99
CA VAL A 40 -7.13 5.37 2.43
C VAL A 40 -6.40 6.69 2.66
N GLN A 41 -5.93 6.95 3.88
CA GLN A 41 -5.24 8.19 4.22
C GLN A 41 -3.99 8.43 3.36
N LEU A 42 -3.21 7.39 3.09
CA LEU A 42 -1.98 7.49 2.31
C LEU A 42 -2.25 7.49 0.79
N MET A 43 -3.28 6.76 0.34
CA MET A 43 -3.63 6.63 -1.07
C MET A 43 -4.34 7.87 -1.62
N MET A 44 -5.22 8.52 -0.85
CA MET A 44 -6.05 9.63 -1.37
C MET A 44 -5.24 10.80 -1.97
N PRO A 45 -4.14 11.28 -1.35
CA PRO A 45 -3.30 12.31 -1.96
C PRO A 45 -2.64 11.85 -3.27
N MET A 46 -2.28 10.57 -3.37
CA MET A 46 -1.69 9.98 -4.58
C MET A 46 -2.69 9.93 -5.73
N VAL A 47 -3.91 9.46 -5.43
CA VAL A 47 -5.04 9.41 -6.38
C VAL A 47 -5.39 10.80 -6.89
N ALA A 48 -5.55 11.77 -5.98
CA ALA A 48 -5.85 13.15 -6.33
C ALA A 48 -4.75 13.79 -7.19
N HIS A 49 -3.48 13.52 -6.87
CA HIS A 49 -2.34 14.02 -7.64
C HIS A 49 -2.31 13.47 -9.08
N LEU A 50 -2.65 12.18 -9.25
CA LEU A 50 -2.70 11.53 -10.56
C LEU A 50 -4.01 11.78 -11.33
N GLY A 51 -5.02 12.38 -10.70
CA GLY A 51 -6.35 12.57 -11.30
C GLY A 51 -7.10 11.26 -11.54
N LEU A 52 -6.85 10.24 -10.72
CA LEU A 52 -7.49 8.93 -10.83
C LEU A 52 -8.79 8.84 -10.02
N SER A 53 -9.62 7.85 -10.31
CA SER A 53 -10.85 7.51 -9.58
C SER A 53 -10.59 6.94 -8.17
N GLY A 54 -9.46 6.25 -7.99
CA GLY A 54 -9.07 5.63 -6.71
C GLY A 54 -9.73 4.28 -6.42
N ASP A 55 -10.34 3.66 -7.42
CA ASP A 55 -10.90 2.30 -7.39
C ASP A 55 -9.87 1.21 -7.73
N ASN A 56 -8.78 1.56 -8.43
CA ASN A 56 -7.67 0.68 -8.75
C ASN A 56 -6.36 1.13 -8.06
N LEU A 57 -5.85 0.29 -7.15
CA LEU A 57 -4.62 0.58 -6.41
C LEU A 57 -3.37 0.34 -7.28
N LEU A 58 -3.38 -0.63 -8.19
CA LEU A 58 -2.23 -0.86 -9.06
C LEU A 58 -2.04 0.30 -10.05
N ASP A 59 -3.12 0.89 -10.58
CA ASP A 59 -3.03 2.09 -11.41
C ASP A 59 -2.40 3.26 -10.62
N THR A 60 -2.84 3.42 -9.36
CA THR A 60 -2.30 4.45 -8.47
C THR A 60 -0.80 4.21 -8.20
N LEU A 61 -0.39 2.98 -7.86
CA LEU A 61 1.01 2.66 -7.58
C LEU A 61 1.88 2.73 -8.83
N THR A 62 1.39 2.25 -9.98
CA THR A 62 2.14 2.28 -11.25
C THR A 62 2.33 3.67 -11.80
N GLY A 63 1.43 4.61 -11.49
CA GLY A 63 1.61 6.03 -11.79
C GLY A 63 2.88 6.64 -11.17
N PHE A 64 3.33 6.11 -10.03
CA PHE A 64 4.58 6.53 -9.39
C PHE A 64 5.74 5.54 -9.58
N LEU A 65 5.44 4.25 -9.65
CA LEU A 65 6.40 3.16 -9.70
C LEU A 65 6.00 2.12 -10.77
N PRO A 66 6.30 2.37 -12.06
CA PRO A 66 5.91 1.49 -13.15
C PRO A 66 6.45 0.06 -13.05
N SER A 67 7.50 -0.16 -12.25
CA SER A 67 8.05 -1.51 -11.98
C SER A 67 7.05 -2.40 -11.25
N VAL A 68 6.14 -1.86 -10.44
CA VAL A 68 5.13 -2.65 -9.70
C VAL A 68 4.23 -3.42 -10.66
N GLY A 69 3.66 -2.73 -11.65
CA GLY A 69 2.78 -3.37 -12.63
C GLY A 69 3.49 -4.49 -13.40
N ARG A 70 4.76 -4.29 -13.75
CA ARG A 70 5.58 -5.34 -14.38
C ARG A 70 5.85 -6.52 -13.45
N ALA A 71 6.19 -6.25 -12.19
CA ALA A 71 6.44 -7.29 -11.19
C ALA A 71 5.20 -8.16 -10.99
N VAL A 72 4.03 -7.54 -10.82
CA VAL A 72 2.75 -8.24 -10.68
C VAL A 72 2.42 -9.07 -11.92
N THR A 73 2.54 -8.49 -13.12
CA THR A 73 2.22 -9.19 -14.38
C THR A 73 3.16 -10.37 -14.67
N ASN A 74 4.43 -10.25 -14.28
CA ASN A 74 5.44 -11.28 -14.52
C ASN A 74 5.44 -12.39 -13.46
N PHE A 75 4.79 -12.17 -12.31
CA PHE A 75 4.70 -13.16 -11.24
C PHE A 75 3.76 -14.31 -11.61
N LYS A 76 4.36 -15.46 -11.96
CA LYS A 76 3.63 -16.67 -12.39
C LYS A 76 3.07 -17.54 -11.28
N PRO A 77 3.68 -17.65 -10.09
CA PRO A 77 3.11 -18.48 -9.03
C PRO A 77 1.68 -18.05 -8.65
N GLU A 78 0.89 -19.00 -8.15
CA GLU A 78 -0.49 -18.74 -7.71
C GLU A 78 -0.54 -18.00 -6.37
N PHE A 79 0.53 -18.10 -5.57
CA PHE A 79 0.70 -17.41 -4.30
C PHE A 79 2.18 -17.12 -4.06
N GLY A 80 2.48 -16.17 -3.17
CA GLY A 80 3.82 -15.84 -2.71
C GLY A 80 4.16 -14.35 -2.79
N MET A 81 5.34 -14.01 -2.30
CA MET A 81 5.83 -12.63 -2.27
C MET A 81 6.26 -12.16 -3.67
N ILE A 82 5.70 -11.03 -4.12
CA ILE A 82 6.05 -10.39 -5.41
C ILE A 82 7.10 -9.30 -5.17
N ILE A 83 6.85 -8.43 -4.19
CA ILE A 83 7.72 -7.31 -3.81
C ILE A 83 7.86 -7.35 -2.29
N GLU A 84 9.07 -7.31 -1.77
CA GLU A 84 9.36 -7.36 -0.33
C GLU A 84 10.00 -6.06 0.14
N GLN A 85 9.23 -5.26 0.89
CA GLN A 85 9.68 -4.03 1.56
C GLN A 85 10.47 -3.04 0.69
N GLU A 86 10.19 -2.98 -0.61
CA GLU A 86 10.97 -2.17 -1.55
C GLU A 86 10.74 -0.67 -1.27
N PRO A 87 11.81 0.11 -1.01
CA PRO A 87 11.68 1.53 -0.75
C PRO A 87 11.42 2.29 -2.04
N TYR A 88 10.52 3.28 -2.00
CA TYR A 88 10.22 4.13 -3.14
C TYR A 88 9.92 5.56 -2.72
N ARG A 89 10.14 6.50 -3.65
CA ARG A 89 9.95 7.92 -3.44
C ARG A 89 8.76 8.40 -4.24
N ILE A 90 7.86 9.10 -3.57
CA ILE A 90 6.74 9.77 -4.20
C ILE A 90 6.94 11.27 -4.05
N ARG A 91 6.72 12.00 -5.14
CA ARG A 91 6.65 13.46 -5.13
C ARG A 91 5.22 13.87 -5.47
N LEU A 92 4.59 14.59 -4.56
CA LEU A 92 3.23 15.08 -4.69
C LEU A 92 3.26 16.61 -4.75
N MET A 93 2.42 17.18 -5.60
CA MET A 93 2.08 18.60 -5.54
C MET A 93 0.81 18.75 -4.71
N ILE A 94 0.90 19.42 -3.56
CA ILE A 94 -0.24 19.75 -2.69
C ILE A 94 -0.22 21.27 -2.47
N ASP A 95 -1.28 21.97 -2.85
CA ASP A 95 -1.42 23.43 -2.72
C ASP A 95 -0.19 24.22 -3.24
N SER A 96 0.30 23.85 -4.42
CA SER A 96 1.52 24.41 -5.06
C SER A 96 2.84 24.13 -4.34
N THR A 97 2.84 23.30 -3.29
CA THR A 97 4.04 22.86 -2.60
C THR A 97 4.42 21.45 -3.05
N LEU A 98 5.68 21.28 -3.45
CA LEU A 98 6.24 19.96 -3.75
C LEU A 98 6.60 19.25 -2.44
N ILE A 99 5.94 18.14 -2.17
CA ILE A 99 6.18 17.28 -1.01
C ILE A 99 6.80 15.98 -1.49
N GLU A 100 7.98 15.64 -0.98
CA GLU A 100 8.58 14.33 -1.18
C GLU A 100 8.28 13.42 0.01
N ARG A 101 7.87 12.19 -0.27
CA ARG A 101 7.58 11.15 0.71
C ARG A 101 8.39 9.90 0.38
N GLN A 102 8.90 9.23 1.41
CA GLN A 102 9.57 7.94 1.30
C GLN A 102 8.61 6.87 1.77
N PHE A 103 8.39 5.85 0.97
CA PHE A 103 7.55 4.72 1.31
C PHE A 103 8.31 3.40 1.25
N SER A 104 7.79 2.37 1.89
CA SER A 104 8.14 0.96 1.64
C SER A 104 6.91 0.22 1.13
N LEU A 105 7.07 -0.59 0.09
CA LEU A 105 6.02 -1.37 -0.54
C LEU A 105 6.25 -2.86 -0.35
N THR A 106 5.21 -3.58 0.03
CA THR A 106 5.16 -5.04 -0.05
C THR A 106 3.94 -5.44 -0.86
N VAL A 107 4.13 -6.35 -1.81
CA VAL A 107 3.05 -6.94 -2.61
C VAL A 107 3.17 -8.45 -2.50
N GLU A 108 2.13 -9.07 -1.96
CA GLU A 108 2.00 -10.52 -1.84
C GLU A 108 0.80 -10.98 -2.67
N LYS A 109 0.98 -12.07 -3.42
CA LYS A 109 -0.13 -12.79 -4.04
C LYS A 109 -0.63 -13.84 -3.05
N ILE A 110 -1.86 -13.69 -2.59
CA ILE A 110 -2.45 -14.61 -1.61
C ILE A 110 -3.32 -15.68 -2.27
N SER A 111 -3.72 -15.46 -3.53
CA SER A 111 -4.36 -16.44 -4.40
C SER A 111 -4.23 -16.02 -5.87
N SER A 112 -4.70 -16.86 -6.80
CA SER A 112 -4.66 -16.57 -8.23
C SER A 112 -5.29 -15.22 -8.63
N ASP A 113 -6.32 -14.79 -7.89
CA ASP A 113 -7.09 -13.57 -8.15
C ASP A 113 -7.05 -12.57 -6.99
N SER A 114 -6.04 -12.64 -6.11
CA SER A 114 -5.97 -11.68 -5.01
C SER A 114 -4.55 -11.33 -4.62
N LEU A 115 -4.33 -10.02 -4.49
CA LEU A 115 -3.11 -9.43 -3.98
C LEU A 115 -3.39 -8.77 -2.62
N LEU A 116 -2.44 -8.92 -1.72
CA LEU A 116 -2.35 -8.19 -0.47
C LEU A 116 -1.20 -7.20 -0.59
N ILE A 117 -1.52 -5.92 -0.42
CA ILE A 117 -0.56 -4.83 -0.59
C ILE A 117 -0.43 -4.09 0.74
N PHE A 118 0.82 -3.90 1.16
CA PHE A 118 1.19 -3.07 2.29
C PHE A 118 2.05 -1.91 1.80
N PHE A 119 1.76 -0.71 2.30
CA PHE A 119 2.61 0.44 2.01
C PHE A 119 2.72 1.35 3.23
N GLU A 120 3.94 1.72 3.59
CA GLU A 120 4.20 2.51 4.79
C GLU A 120 4.94 3.79 4.43
N ASP A 121 4.48 4.93 4.96
CA ASP A 121 5.21 6.20 4.87
C ASP A 121 6.32 6.22 5.93
N LEU A 122 7.56 6.13 5.46
CA LEU A 122 8.78 6.12 6.27
C LEU A 122 9.47 7.50 6.33
N THR A 123 8.86 8.56 5.79
CA THR A 123 9.47 9.89 5.65
C THR A 123 9.99 10.42 6.98
N ASP A 124 9.15 10.39 8.02
CA ASP A 124 9.52 10.93 9.34
C ASP A 124 10.61 10.09 10.01
N LEU A 125 10.56 8.77 9.83
CA LEU A 125 11.58 7.86 10.36
C LEU A 125 12.93 8.14 9.72
N LEU A 126 13.00 8.16 8.39
CA LEU A 126 14.24 8.39 7.64
C LEU A 126 14.79 9.80 7.87
N THR A 127 13.92 10.80 8.01
CA THR A 127 14.34 12.16 8.37
C THR A 127 15.04 12.18 9.73
N LYS A 128 14.46 11.52 10.75
CA LYS A 128 15.07 11.42 12.08
C LYS A 128 16.41 10.67 12.03
N VAL A 129 16.50 9.56 11.31
CA VAL A 129 17.73 8.78 11.16
C VAL A 129 18.84 9.63 10.50
N ASN A 130 18.52 10.37 9.45
CA ASN A 130 19.49 11.25 8.78
C ASN A 130 20.00 12.37 9.70
N LEU A 131 19.12 12.98 10.51
CA LEU A 131 19.51 13.99 11.49
C LEU A 131 20.45 13.46 12.57
N LEU A 132 20.32 12.19 12.95
CA LEU A 132 21.22 11.55 13.91
C LEU A 132 22.61 11.31 13.32
N HIS A 133 22.68 10.83 12.08
CA HIS A 133 23.97 10.55 11.41
C HIS A 133 24.75 11.82 11.02
N GLN A 134 24.10 12.97 10.89
CA GLN A 134 24.77 14.25 10.62
C GLN A 134 25.39 14.89 11.88
N ARG A 135 25.07 14.37 13.08
CA ARG A 135 25.56 14.89 14.37
C ARG A 135 26.69 14.06 14.97
N SER A 136 27.05 12.94 14.34
CA SER A 136 28.16 12.04 14.70
C SER A 136 29.36 12.29 13.79
#